data_AF-A0A9W6CAQ4-F1
#
_entry.id   AF-A0A9W6CAQ4-F1
#
_cell.length_a   1.000
_cell.length_b   1.000
_cell.length_c   1.000
_cell.angle_alpha   90.00
_cell.angle_beta   90.00
_cell.angle_gamma   90.00
#
_symmetry.space_group_name_H-M   'P 1'
#
loop_
_entity.id
_entity.type
_entity.pdbx_description
1 polymer ?
#
loop_
_entity_poly.entity_id
_entity_poly.type
_entity_poly.pdbx_seq_one_letter_code
_entity_poly.pdbx_strand_id
1 'polypeptide(L)' 'MTVKEMNRYMRLVNRLMWIMDHSGVSWQPEYAKEAEQIRKELKELRPIIEEARRAKGGDRKCTEESCGNTGS' A
#
# COMPACT_ATOMS: atom_id res chain seq x y z
N MET A 1 6.09 10.47 -8.36
CA MET A 1 6.41 10.13 -6.96
C MET A 1 7.83 10.55 -6.62
N THR A 2 7.99 11.36 -5.59
CA THR A 2 9.28 11.81 -5.05
C THR A 2 9.78 10.86 -3.94
N VAL A 3 11.07 10.91 -3.62
CA VAL A 3 11.65 10.15 -2.48
C VAL A 3 10.93 10.49 -1.16
N LYS A 4 10.53 11.75 -0.98
CA LYS A 4 9.80 12.21 0.21
C LYS A 4 8.42 11.55 0.32
N GLU A 5 7.69 11.44 -0.78
CA GLU A 5 6.39 10.75 -0.84
C GLU A 5 6.55 9.24 -0.60
N MET A 6 7.61 8.63 -1.14
CA MET A 6 7.91 7.21 -0.93
C MET A 6 8.22 6.91 0.54
N ASN A 7 9.05 7.73 1.17
CA ASN A 7 9.36 7.61 2.59
C ASN A 7 8.12 7.82 3.46
N ARG A 8 7.24 8.78 3.09
CA ARG A 8 5.96 8.98 3.80
C ARG A 8 5.06 7.74 3.67
N TYR A 9 4.88 7.22 2.46
CA TYR A 9 4.10 6.01 2.19
C TYR A 9 4.59 4.83 3.04
N MET A 10 5.90 4.56 3.01
CA MET A 10 6.50 3.44 3.76
C MET A 10 6.28 3.58 5.27
N ARG A 11 6.42 4.78 5.83
CA ARG A 11 6.13 5.02 7.26
C ARG A 11 4.66 4.78 7.62
N LEU A 12 3.75 5.27 6.79
CA LEU A 12 2.30 5.10 6.99
C LEU A 12 1.89 3.62 6.94
N VAL A 13 2.38 2.88 5.94
CA VAL A 13 2.10 1.44 5.82
C VAL A 13 2.68 0.66 7.01
N ASN A 14 3.93 0.95 7.40
CA ASN A 14 4.56 0.30 8.55
C ASN A 14 3.74 0.56 9.83
N ARG A 15 3.34 1.81 10.08
CA ARG A 15 2.52 2.14 11.24
C ARG A 15 1.16 1.46 11.24
N LEU A 16 0.48 1.41 10.09
CA LEU A 16 -0.79 0.70 9.96
C LEU A 16 -0.64 -0.80 10.22
N MET A 17 0.44 -1.42 9.71
CA MET A 17 0.76 -2.81 9.95
C MET A 17 1.00 -3.09 11.43
N TRP A 18 1.77 -2.23 12.10
CA TRP A 18 1.98 -2.31 13.54
C TRP A 18 0.65 -2.24 14.31
N ILE A 19 -0.23 -1.30 13.99
CA ILE A 19 -1.54 -1.17 14.64
C ILE A 19 -2.38 -2.45 14.46
N MET A 20 -2.39 -3.03 13.26
CA MET A 20 -3.14 -4.26 12.99
C MET A 20 -2.57 -5.45 13.76
N ASP A 21 -1.24 -5.60 13.82
CA ASP A 21 -0.57 -6.67 14.55
C ASP A 21 -0.81 -6.60 16.07
N HIS A 22 -1.00 -5.38 16.58
CA HIS A 22 -1.22 -5.11 18.00
C HIS A 22 -2.71 -5.01 18.39
N SER A 23 -3.63 -5.28 17.44
CA SER A 23 -5.08 -5.12 17.65
C SER A 23 -5.74 -6.17 18.53
N GLY A 24 -4.99 -7.15 19.04
CA GLY A 24 -5.49 -8.17 19.98
C GLY A 24 -5.18 -7.88 21.45
N VAL A 25 -3.91 -7.67 21.80
CA VAL A 25 -3.45 -7.67 23.21
C VAL A 25 -3.30 -6.26 23.77
N SER A 26 -2.94 -5.28 22.94
CA SER A 26 -2.64 -3.90 23.36
C SER A 26 -3.47 -2.88 22.60
N TRP A 27 -4.67 -3.26 22.16
CA TRP A 27 -5.54 -2.36 21.43
C TRP A 27 -5.96 -1.17 22.29
N GLN A 28 -5.86 0.02 21.71
CA GLN A 28 -6.31 1.28 22.31
C GLN A 28 -7.28 2.00 21.35
N PRO A 29 -8.35 2.64 21.85
CA PRO A 29 -9.31 3.39 21.02
C PRO A 29 -8.66 4.46 20.12
N GLU A 30 -7.55 5.04 20.58
CA GLU A 30 -6.76 6.03 19.86
C GLU A 30 -6.19 5.45 18.55
N TYR A 31 -5.87 4.16 18.53
CA TYR A 31 -5.36 3.50 17.33
C TYR A 31 -6.42 3.36 16.24
N ALA A 32 -7.71 3.34 16.59
CA ALA A 32 -8.78 3.38 15.59
C ALA A 32 -8.74 4.69 14.80
N LYS A 33 -8.65 5.82 15.51
CA LYS A 33 -8.56 7.16 14.91
C LYS A 33 -7.26 7.33 14.12
N GLU A 34 -6.14 6.85 14.67
CA GLU A 34 -4.86 6.87 13.98
C GLU A 34 -4.90 6.04 12.69
N ALA A 35 -5.47 4.83 12.73
CA ALA A 35 -5.60 3.96 11.56
C ALA A 35 -6.50 4.58 10.48
N GLU A 36 -7.58 5.26 10.85
CA GLU A 36 -8.43 5.99 9.90
C GLU A 36 -7.69 7.14 9.22
N GLN A 37 -6.94 7.93 9.98
CA GLN A 37 -6.10 9.02 9.44
C GLN A 37 -5.06 8.46 8.47
N ILE A 38 -4.35 7.40 8.85
CA ILE A 38 -3.36 6.74 7.99
C ILE A 38 -4.01 6.23 6.69
N ARG A 39 -5.18 5.57 6.77
CA ARG A 39 -5.91 5.10 5.59
C ARG A 39 -6.32 6.24 4.66
N LYS A 40 -6.72 7.39 5.21
CA LYS A 40 -7.04 8.59 4.43
C LYS A 40 -5.81 9.13 3.71
N GLU A 41 -4.68 9.28 4.40
CA GLU A 41 -3.43 9.75 3.79
C GLU A 41 -2.92 8.79 2.70
N LEU A 42 -3.01 7.48 2.93
CA LEU A 42 -2.64 6.48 1.91
C LEU A 42 -3.54 6.57 0.67
N LYS A 43 -4.83 6.89 0.84
CA LYS A 43 -5.77 7.10 -0.27
C LYS A 43 -5.37 8.32 -1.13
N GLU A 44 -4.87 9.38 -0.50
CA GLU A 44 -4.37 10.58 -1.20
C GLU A 44 -3.06 10.29 -1.95
N LEU A 45 -2.19 9.42 -1.42
CA LEU A 45 -0.96 9.00 -2.09
C LEU A 45 -1.18 7.99 -3.23
N ARG A 46 -2.30 7.27 -3.22
CA ARG A 46 -2.63 6.23 -4.21
C ARG A 46 -2.54 6.71 -5.68
N PRO A 47 -3.16 7.82 -6.11
CA PRO A 47 -3.04 8.27 -7.50
C PRO A 47 -1.58 8.56 -7.91
N ILE A 48 -0.77 9.11 -7.00
CA ILE A 48 0.65 9.42 -7.26
C ILE A 48 1.47 8.13 -7.46
N ILE A 49 1.15 7.09 -6.69
CA ILE A 49 1.79 5.77 -6.82
C ILE A 49 1.38 5.09 -8.12
N GLU A 50 0.10 5.12 -8.47
CA GLU A 50 -0.40 4.55 -9.72
C GLU A 50 0.20 5.26 -10.95
N GLU A 51 0.30 6.59 -10.93
CA GLU A 51 0.97 7.36 -11.98
C GLU A 51 2.46 6.98 -12.10
N ALA A 52 3.18 6.89 -10.97
CA ALA A 52 4.57 6.47 -10.96
C ALA A 52 4.76 5.02 -11.45
N ARG A 53 3.80 4.14 -11.15
CA ARG A 53 3.78 2.75 -11.63
C ARG A 53 3.56 2.69 -13.14
N ARG A 54 2.61 3.47 -13.66
CA ARG A 54 2.36 3.60 -15.12
C ARG A 54 3.59 4.13 -15.85
N ALA A 55 4.23 5.17 -15.32
CA ALA A 55 5.43 5.75 -15.90
C ALA A 55 6.61 4.77 -15.97
N LYS A 56 6.69 3.81 -15.03
CA LYS A 56 7.71 2.74 -15.03
C LYS A 56 7.34 1.54 -15.92
N GLY A 57 6.28 1.60 -16.72
CA GLY A 57 5.81 0.48 -17.53
C GLY A 57 5.21 -0.66 -16.69
N GLY A 58 4.79 -0.37 -15.45
CA GLY A 58 4.21 -1.33 -14.51
C GLY A 58 2.78 -1.77 -14.83
N ASP A 59 2.23 -1.32 -15.97
CA ASP A 59 1.08 -1.92 -16.66
C ASP A 59 1.53 -3.12 -17.50
N ARG A 60 2.29 -4.06 -16.91
CA ARG A 60 2.11 -5.45 -17.35
C ARG A 60 0.73 -5.83 -16.84
N LYS A 61 -0.29 -5.66 -17.68
CA LYS A 61 -1.49 -6.49 -17.56
C LYS A 61 -0.94 -7.91 -17.43
N CYS A 62 -1.28 -8.63 -16.36
CA CYS A 62 -1.19 -10.08 -16.44
C CYS A 62 -2.10 -10.45 -17.61
N THR A 63 -1.53 -10.60 -18.80
CA THR A 63 -2.21 -11.27 -19.89
C THR A 63 -2.32 -12.71 -19.45
N GLU A 64 -3.45 -13.36 -19.76
CA GLU A 64 -3.71 -14.75 -19.40
C GLU A 64 -2.56 -15.69 -19.85
N GLU A 65 -1.79 -15.28 -20.87
CA GLU A 65 -0.59 -15.96 -21.36
C GLU A 65 0.55 -16.10 -20.31
N SER A 66 0.60 -15.25 -19.28
CA SER A 66 1.63 -15.36 -18.24
C SER A 66 1.34 -16.45 -17.19
N CYS A 67 0.11 -17.00 -17.14
CA CYS A 67 -0.31 -17.94 -16.11
C CYS A 67 -0.67 -19.35 -16.61
N GLY A 68 -0.37 -19.71 -17.86
CA GLY A 68 -0.60 -21.09 -18.28
C GLY A 68 0.02 -21.44 -19.61
N ASN A 69 1.21 -22.06 -19.58
CA ASN A 69 1.42 -23.34 -20.24
C ASN A 69 2.73 -24.01 -19.78
N THR A 70 2.66 -24.88 -18.77
CA THR A 70 3.60 -26.00 -18.63
C THR A 70 2.79 -27.29 -18.69
N GLY A 71 2.33 -27.62 -19.88
CA GLY A 71 1.62 -28.86 -20.13
C GLY A 71 1.61 -29.24 -21.60
N SER A 72 2.74 -29.78 -22.09
CA SER A 72 2.73 -30.91 -23.03
C SER A 72 4.06 -31.63 -23.01
#